data_AF-A0A3D3BR20-F1
#
_entry.id   AF-A0A3D3BR20-F1
#
_cell.length_a   1.000
_cell.length_b   1.000
_cell.length_c   1.000
_cell.angle_alpha   90.00
_cell.angle_beta   90.00
_cell.angle_gamma   90.00
#
_symmetry.space_group_name_H-M   'P 1'
#
loop_
_entity.id
_entity.type
_entity.pdbx_description
1 polymer ?
#
loop_
_entity_poly.entity_id
_entity_poly.type
_entity_poly.pdbx_seq_one_letter_code
_entity_poly.pdbx_strand_id
1 'polypeptide(L)'
;MIDYSPSAKPLLGICVGMQVLFEESSEFGATAGLGVMPGRISRLKASLHQTDRVKVPHVGWAPLEPSRSWDLTILDGLDSRAFYYFVHSYALRSISPETLAHVSYGPSAFGAVVGRGMTVGCQFHPERSGPAGLDFLRTLVTNVSRRAK
;
A
#
# COMPACT_ATOMS: atom_id res chain seq x y z
N MET A 1 -5.34 -9.15 21.70
CA MET A 1 -6.11 -8.74 20.50
C MET A 1 -6.17 -7.22 20.50
N ILE A 2 -5.98 -6.54 19.36
CA ILE A 2 -6.09 -5.07 19.32
C ILE A 2 -7.57 -4.74 19.14
N ASP A 3 -8.15 -4.02 20.11
CA ASP A 3 -9.51 -3.48 19.97
C ASP A 3 -9.46 -2.22 19.10
N TYR A 4 -9.45 -2.42 17.78
CA TYR A 4 -9.45 -1.36 16.78
C TYR A 4 -10.80 -1.33 16.05
N SER A 5 -11.64 -0.38 16.44
CA SER A 5 -12.83 -0.03 15.65
C SER A 5 -12.44 0.89 14.47
N PRO A 6 -12.65 0.49 13.20
CA PRO A 6 -12.28 1.29 12.02
C PRO A 6 -13.07 2.60 11.85
N SER A 7 -14.08 2.85 12.68
CA SER A 7 -14.94 4.04 12.64
C SER A 7 -14.53 5.14 13.61
N ALA A 8 -13.62 4.88 14.56
CA ALA A 8 -13.36 5.80 15.68
C ALA A 8 -12.03 6.58 15.58
N LYS A 9 -10.99 6.01 14.97
CA LYS A 9 -9.65 6.62 14.90
C LYS A 9 -8.92 6.34 13.58
N PRO A 10 -8.24 7.35 13.00
CA PRO A 10 -7.38 7.16 11.83
C PRO A 10 -6.22 6.20 12.13
N LEU A 11 -5.89 5.35 11.17
CA LEU A 11 -4.76 4.42 11.24
C LEU A 11 -4.00 4.41 9.92
N LEU A 12 -2.67 4.55 9.98
CA LEU A 12 -1.77 4.41 8.83
C LEU A 12 -0.80 3.26 9.07
N GLY A 13 -0.90 2.20 8.25
CA GLY A 13 0.10 1.14 8.17
C GLY A 13 1.18 1.46 7.12
N ILE A 14 2.46 1.39 7.49
CA ILE A 14 3.59 1.63 6.59
C ILE A 14 4.38 0.33 6.38
N CYS A 15 4.62 -0.06 5.12
CA CYS A 15 5.32 -1.27 4.71
C CYS A 15 4.75 -2.53 5.39
N VAL A 16 5.48 -3.16 6.32
CA VAL A 16 4.98 -4.29 7.13
C VAL A 16 3.70 -3.90 7.88
N GLY A 17 3.58 -2.65 8.35
CA GLY A 17 2.38 -2.14 9.00
C GLY A 17 1.14 -2.07 8.09
N MET A 18 1.32 -1.96 6.76
CA MET A 18 0.21 -2.17 5.80
C MET A 18 -0.10 -3.67 5.69
N GLN A 19 0.93 -4.52 5.67
CA GLN A 19 0.77 -5.96 5.47
C GLN A 19 0.01 -6.63 6.62
N VAL A 20 0.19 -6.21 7.88
CA VAL A 20 -0.58 -6.76 9.01
C VAL A 20 -2.06 -6.35 9.00
N LEU A 21 -2.50 -5.41 8.15
CA LEU A 21 -3.93 -5.06 8.04
C LEU A 21 -4.76 -6.19 7.38
N PHE A 22 -4.10 -7.10 6.66
CA PHE A 22 -4.75 -8.18 5.92
C PHE A 22 -5.08 -9.40 6.80
N GLU A 23 -5.79 -10.38 6.23
CA GLU A 23 -6.17 -11.61 6.94
C GLU A 23 -4.94 -12.49 7.23
N GLU A 24 -3.99 -12.56 6.30
CA GLU A 24 -2.85 -13.47 6.38
C GLU A 24 -1.64 -13.05 5.53
N SER A 25 -0.46 -13.53 5.91
CA SER A 25 0.79 -13.43 5.14
C SER A 25 1.38 -14.81 4.85
N SER A 26 2.10 -14.91 3.73
CA SER A 26 2.93 -16.06 3.35
C SER A 26 4.41 -15.91 3.74
N GLU A 27 4.74 -14.92 4.58
CA GLU A 27 6.11 -14.68 5.08
C GLU A 27 6.39 -15.58 6.30
N PHE A 28 7.52 -16.28 6.28
CA PHE A 28 7.94 -17.33 7.23
C PHE A 28 6.95 -18.49 7.48
N GLY A 29 5.91 -18.62 6.65
CA GLY A 29 4.88 -19.65 6.77
C GLY A 29 3.50 -19.07 6.44
N ALA A 30 2.43 -19.71 6.92
CA ALA A 30 1.12 -19.07 6.98
C ALA A 30 1.00 -18.36 8.35
N THR A 31 0.89 -17.03 8.34
CA THR A 31 0.75 -16.21 9.55
C THR A 31 -0.50 -15.35 9.46
N ALA A 32 -1.26 -15.26 10.56
CA ALA A 32 -2.47 -14.44 10.61
C ALA A 32 -2.14 -12.96 10.82
N GLY A 33 -2.84 -12.07 10.13
CA GLY A 33 -2.82 -10.62 10.35
C GLY A 33 -3.97 -10.14 11.24
N LEU A 34 -4.35 -8.87 11.10
CA LEU A 34 -5.43 -8.25 11.86
C LEU A 34 -6.82 -8.43 11.22
N GLY A 35 -6.91 -8.87 9.95
CA GLY A 35 -8.19 -9.07 9.25
C GLY A 35 -9.01 -7.79 9.01
N VAL A 36 -8.37 -6.61 9.03
CA VAL A 36 -9.01 -5.32 8.77
C VAL A 36 -9.38 -5.17 7.28
N MET A 37 -8.66 -5.85 6.38
CA MET A 37 -8.94 -5.95 4.95
C MET A 37 -8.83 -7.41 4.48
N PRO A 38 -9.69 -7.87 3.55
CA PRO A 38 -9.62 -9.23 3.04
C PRO A 38 -8.39 -9.46 2.13
N GLY A 39 -7.86 -10.68 2.11
CA GLY A 39 -6.80 -11.13 1.21
C GLY A 39 -5.47 -11.50 1.89
N ARG A 40 -4.55 -12.02 1.07
CA ARG A 40 -3.27 -12.60 1.51
C ARG A 40 -2.06 -11.81 0.99
N ILE A 41 -1.21 -11.37 1.91
CA ILE A 41 0.14 -10.87 1.60
C ILE A 41 1.02 -12.04 1.14
N SER A 42 1.59 -11.92 -0.05
CA SER A 42 2.27 -13.03 -0.73
C SER A 42 3.61 -12.59 -1.31
N ARG A 43 4.58 -13.52 -1.41
CA ARG A 43 5.89 -13.23 -2.00
C ARG A 43 5.75 -12.76 -3.44
N LEU A 44 6.42 -11.67 -3.80
CA LEU A 44 6.56 -11.20 -5.17
C LEU A 44 7.26 -12.26 -6.03
N LYS A 45 6.81 -12.45 -7.26
CA LYS A 45 7.48 -13.31 -8.24
C LYS A 45 8.62 -12.53 -8.90
N ALA A 46 9.82 -13.09 -8.91
CA ALA A 46 10.89 -12.60 -9.77
C ALA A 46 10.68 -13.13 -11.20
N SER A 47 11.12 -12.37 -12.20
CA SER A 47 11.32 -12.85 -13.57
C SER A 47 12.75 -12.60 -14.01
N LEU A 48 13.32 -13.56 -14.72
CA LEU A 48 14.65 -13.47 -15.34
C LEU A 48 14.60 -13.46 -16.87
N HIS A 49 13.40 -13.50 -17.47
CA HIS A 49 13.25 -13.33 -18.92
C HIS A 49 13.63 -11.90 -19.33
N GLN A 50 14.13 -11.73 -20.55
CA GLN A 50 14.78 -10.49 -20.97
C GLN A 50 13.81 -9.30 -21.12
N THR A 51 12.52 -9.58 -21.35
CA THR A 51 11.47 -8.60 -21.65
C THR A 51 10.70 -8.09 -20.44
N ASP A 52 10.72 -8.79 -19.30
CA ASP A 52 9.90 -8.48 -18.11
C ASP A 52 10.69 -8.58 -16.78
N ARG A 53 12.02 -8.54 -16.87
CA ARG A 53 12.97 -8.86 -15.78
C ARG A 53 12.74 -8.06 -14.50
N VAL A 54 12.40 -8.76 -13.42
CA VAL A 54 12.19 -8.18 -12.07
C VAL A 54 12.83 -9.01 -10.96
N LYS A 55 13.32 -8.35 -9.90
CA LYS A 55 14.18 -8.96 -8.87
C LYS A 55 13.43 -9.19 -7.56
N VAL A 56 13.59 -10.38 -7.00
CA VAL A 56 13.22 -10.82 -5.64
C VAL A 56 14.18 -10.36 -4.50
N PRO A 57 14.05 -9.27 -3.71
CA PRO A 57 12.98 -8.28 -3.52
C PRO A 57 12.98 -7.08 -4.46
N HIS A 58 11.81 -6.41 -4.50
CA HIS A 58 11.64 -5.08 -5.06
C HIS A 58 12.33 -4.06 -4.15
N VAL A 59 13.37 -3.40 -4.67
CA VAL A 59 14.09 -2.29 -4.03
C VAL A 59 14.31 -1.20 -5.06
N GLY A 60 13.81 0.00 -4.81
CA GLY A 60 13.95 1.12 -5.75
C GLY A 60 12.83 2.16 -5.62
N TRP A 61 12.67 2.94 -6.67
CA TRP A 61 11.66 3.99 -6.79
C TRP A 61 10.64 3.61 -7.86
N ALA A 62 9.35 3.75 -7.57
CA ALA A 62 8.27 3.50 -8.53
C ALA A 62 7.15 4.56 -8.40
N PRO A 63 6.45 4.91 -9.50
CA PRO A 63 5.27 5.78 -9.47
C PRO A 63 4.04 5.05 -8.91
N LEU A 64 2.96 5.77 -8.61
CA LEU A 64 1.70 5.17 -8.13
C LEU A 64 0.63 5.18 -9.23
N GLU A 65 0.23 4.00 -9.67
CA GLU A 65 -0.83 3.82 -10.67
C GLU A 65 -2.21 3.80 -9.99
N PRO A 66 -3.14 4.71 -10.34
CA PRO A 66 -4.48 4.71 -9.76
C PRO A 66 -5.24 3.41 -10.06
N SER A 67 -5.84 2.81 -9.03
CA SER A 67 -6.69 1.60 -9.19
C SER A 67 -8.19 1.94 -9.34
N ARG A 68 -8.52 3.20 -9.05
CA ARG A 68 -9.78 3.93 -9.30
C ARG A 68 -9.42 5.43 -9.28
N SER A 69 -10.37 6.33 -9.55
CA SER A 69 -10.09 7.75 -9.31
C SER A 69 -9.72 8.02 -7.85
N TRP A 70 -8.86 9.01 -7.63
CA TRP A 70 -8.45 9.47 -6.31
C TRP A 70 -9.34 10.61 -5.78
N ASP A 71 -10.19 11.20 -6.62
CA ASP A 71 -11.22 12.17 -6.21
C ASP A 71 -12.05 11.59 -5.06
N LEU A 72 -12.26 12.38 -4.00
CA LEU A 72 -13.00 11.95 -2.81
C LEU A 72 -12.47 10.66 -2.18
N THR A 73 -11.18 10.34 -2.34
CA THR A 73 -10.45 9.29 -1.59
C THR A 73 -9.54 9.92 -0.52
N ILE A 74 -8.57 9.18 0.03
CA ILE A 74 -7.52 9.77 0.88
C ILE A 74 -6.35 10.35 0.06
N LEU A 75 -6.23 9.96 -1.20
CA LEU A 75 -5.17 10.38 -2.14
C LEU A 75 -5.58 11.57 -3.01
N ASP A 76 -6.76 12.14 -2.76
CA ASP A 76 -7.28 13.35 -3.38
C ASP A 76 -6.27 14.51 -3.21
N GLY A 77 -5.75 15.01 -4.34
CA GLY A 77 -4.72 16.04 -4.40
C GLY A 77 -3.27 15.56 -4.56
N LEU A 78 -2.99 14.26 -4.72
CA LEU A 78 -1.63 13.75 -5.01
C LEU A 78 -1.32 13.69 -6.52
N ASP A 79 -0.09 14.02 -6.90
CA ASP A 79 0.43 13.75 -8.24
C ASP A 79 0.76 12.26 -8.39
N SER A 80 0.05 11.56 -9.28
CA SER A 80 0.26 10.14 -9.58
C SER A 80 1.62 9.85 -10.25
N ARG A 81 2.26 10.87 -10.82
CA ARG A 81 3.60 10.79 -11.43
C ARG A 81 4.72 10.86 -10.39
N ALA A 82 4.40 11.12 -9.12
CA ALA A 82 5.39 11.15 -8.05
C ALA A 82 5.93 9.73 -7.75
N PHE A 83 7.24 9.63 -7.52
CA PHE A 83 7.92 8.37 -7.24
C PHE A 83 8.12 8.15 -5.74
N TYR A 84 7.91 6.92 -5.29
CA TYR A 84 8.01 6.52 -3.89
C TYR A 84 9.01 5.38 -3.72
N TYR A 85 9.65 5.30 -2.55
CA TYR A 85 10.71 4.34 -2.26
C TYR A 85 10.17 3.04 -1.63
N PHE A 86 10.44 1.92 -2.30
CA PHE A 86 10.02 0.58 -1.92
C PHE A 86 11.22 -0.30 -1.53
N VAL A 87 11.04 -1.19 -0.55
CA VAL A 87 12.01 -2.21 -0.13
C VAL A 87 11.28 -3.41 0.49
N HIS A 88 10.87 -4.39 -0.32
CA HIS A 88 10.02 -5.50 0.14
C HIS A 88 10.10 -6.79 -0.71
N SER A 89 9.99 -7.96 -0.07
CA SER A 89 9.85 -9.27 -0.74
C SER A 89 8.38 -9.70 -0.92
N TYR A 90 7.48 -9.18 -0.11
CA TYR A 90 6.07 -9.59 -0.03
C TYR A 90 5.15 -8.38 -0.26
N ALA A 91 3.96 -8.60 -0.79
CA ALA A 91 2.96 -7.55 -1.04
C ALA A 91 1.54 -8.15 -1.20
N LEU A 92 0.53 -7.28 -1.21
CA LEU A 92 -0.79 -7.64 -1.72
C LEU A 92 -0.69 -7.79 -3.25
N ARG A 93 -0.73 -9.03 -3.77
CA ARG A 93 -0.51 -9.33 -5.19
C ARG A 93 -1.77 -9.33 -6.06
N SER A 94 -2.92 -8.98 -5.49
CA SER A 94 -4.20 -8.81 -6.15
C SER A 94 -4.67 -7.37 -5.98
N ILE A 95 -5.22 -6.77 -7.05
CA ILE A 95 -5.97 -5.51 -6.90
C ILE A 95 -7.32 -5.86 -6.28
N SER A 96 -7.71 -5.19 -5.20
CA SER A 96 -8.96 -5.43 -4.46
C SER A 96 -9.80 -4.15 -4.37
N PRO A 97 -11.06 -4.21 -3.90
CA PRO A 97 -11.89 -3.03 -3.65
C PRO A 97 -11.27 -2.02 -2.66
N GLU A 98 -10.34 -2.46 -1.81
CA GLU A 98 -9.57 -1.62 -0.88
C GLU A 98 -8.38 -0.91 -1.57
N THR A 99 -7.88 -1.42 -2.69
CA THR A 99 -6.72 -0.84 -3.39
C THR A 99 -7.07 0.54 -3.98
N LEU A 100 -6.32 1.55 -3.57
CA LEU A 100 -6.38 2.92 -4.10
C LEU A 100 -5.34 3.15 -5.20
N ALA A 101 -4.13 2.62 -4.99
CA ALA A 101 -3.02 2.71 -5.92
C ALA A 101 -2.23 1.39 -5.97
N HIS A 102 -1.65 1.10 -7.12
CA HIS A 102 -0.80 -0.07 -7.35
C HIS A 102 0.53 0.33 -8.01
N VAL A 103 1.40 -0.65 -8.16
CA VAL A 103 2.65 -0.56 -8.93
C VAL A 103 2.73 -1.76 -9.85
N SER A 104 2.91 -1.51 -11.15
CA SER A 104 3.32 -2.49 -12.14
C SER A 104 4.74 -2.96 -11.88
N TYR A 105 4.93 -4.28 -11.83
CA TYR A 105 6.18 -4.94 -11.47
C TYR A 105 6.43 -6.16 -12.36
N GLY A 106 6.92 -5.90 -13.58
CA GLY A 106 7.10 -6.92 -14.62
C GLY A 106 5.73 -7.43 -15.12
N PRO A 107 5.50 -8.75 -15.24
CA PRO A 107 4.23 -9.33 -15.71
C PRO A 107 3.17 -9.41 -14.59
N SER A 108 3.18 -8.48 -13.64
CA SER A 108 2.37 -8.50 -12.42
C SER A 108 2.23 -7.10 -11.84
N ALA A 109 1.28 -6.90 -10.94
CA ALA A 109 1.16 -5.70 -10.14
C ALA A 109 1.10 -6.05 -8.64
N PHE A 110 1.25 -5.05 -7.78
CA PHE A 110 0.95 -5.17 -6.36
C PHE A 110 0.27 -3.91 -5.81
N GLY A 111 -0.62 -4.09 -4.82
CA GLY A 111 -1.25 -2.97 -4.11
C GLY A 111 -0.19 -2.15 -3.36
N ALA A 112 -0.10 -0.86 -3.71
CA ALA A 112 0.89 0.07 -3.17
C ALA A 112 0.29 1.04 -2.16
N VAL A 113 -1.01 1.36 -2.30
CA VAL A 113 -1.83 2.02 -1.28
C VAL A 113 -3.21 1.36 -1.21
N VAL A 114 -3.70 1.12 0.00
CA VAL A 114 -5.01 0.52 0.30
C VAL A 114 -5.76 1.36 1.34
N GLY A 115 -7.10 1.30 1.36
CA GLY A 115 -7.91 2.04 2.34
C GLY A 115 -9.31 1.45 2.57
N ARG A 116 -9.75 1.45 3.83
CA ARG A 116 -11.07 1.00 4.29
C ARG A 116 -11.48 1.81 5.53
N GLY A 117 -12.59 2.55 5.47
CA GLY A 117 -13.00 3.44 6.56
C GLY A 117 -11.95 4.51 6.87
N MET A 118 -11.55 4.64 8.14
CA MET A 118 -10.41 5.52 8.53
C MET A 118 -9.04 4.81 8.50
N THR A 119 -8.97 3.56 8.05
CA THR A 119 -7.73 2.80 7.91
C THR A 119 -7.11 3.00 6.52
N VAL A 120 -5.82 3.30 6.48
CA VAL A 120 -5.00 3.40 5.25
C VAL A 120 -3.74 2.56 5.42
N GLY A 121 -3.25 1.96 4.34
CA GLY A 121 -1.94 1.32 4.31
C GLY A 121 -1.16 1.72 3.06
N CYS A 122 0.15 1.92 3.17
CA CYS A 122 1.07 2.07 2.04
C CYS A 122 2.24 1.08 2.11
N GLN A 123 2.64 0.54 0.95
CA GLN A 123 3.70 -0.48 0.85
C GLN A 123 5.11 0.15 0.72
N PHE A 124 5.18 1.41 0.27
CA PHE A 124 6.40 2.21 0.27
C PHE A 124 6.68 2.82 1.65
N HIS A 125 7.87 3.39 1.79
CA HIS A 125 8.31 4.13 2.96
C HIS A 125 8.19 5.65 2.71
N PRO A 126 7.10 6.34 3.11
CA PRO A 126 6.94 7.78 2.88
C PRO A 126 8.07 8.60 3.54
N GLU A 127 8.55 8.18 4.71
CA GLU A 127 9.68 8.79 5.41
C GLU A 127 11.02 8.67 4.65
N ARG A 128 11.08 7.77 3.65
CA ARG A 128 12.22 7.59 2.74
C ARG A 128 11.95 8.06 1.31
N SER A 129 10.75 8.58 1.04
CA SER A 129 10.30 8.98 -0.31
C SER A 129 10.45 10.48 -0.60
N GLY A 130 11.29 11.19 0.17
CA GLY A 130 11.60 12.60 -0.05
C GLY A 130 10.36 13.52 -0.01
N PRO A 131 10.31 14.58 -0.85
CA PRO A 131 9.15 15.48 -0.91
C PRO A 131 7.83 14.76 -1.19
N ALA A 132 7.80 13.82 -2.14
CA ALA A 132 6.61 13.03 -2.47
C ALA A 132 6.05 12.26 -1.26
N GLY A 133 6.93 11.68 -0.44
CA GLY A 133 6.56 11.01 0.80
C GLY A 133 6.01 11.96 1.88
N LEU A 134 6.60 13.15 2.00
CA LEU A 134 6.11 14.19 2.91
C LEU A 134 4.73 14.72 2.47
N ASP A 135 4.52 14.92 1.17
CA ASP A 135 3.26 15.39 0.62
C ASP A 135 2.16 14.32 0.68
N PHE A 136 2.49 13.04 0.49
CA PHE A 136 1.60 11.92 0.83
C PHE A 136 1.12 11.99 2.29
N LEU A 137 2.02 12.20 3.25
CA LEU A 137 1.66 12.30 4.67
C LEU A 137 0.81 13.55 4.97
N ARG A 138 1.16 14.71 4.40
CA ARG A 138 0.38 15.96 4.52
C ARG A 138 -1.05 15.81 3.99
N THR A 139 -1.18 15.25 2.78
CA THR A 139 -2.47 15.01 2.14
C THR A 139 -3.30 13.98 2.90
N LEU A 140 -2.68 12.92 3.42
CA LEU A 140 -3.36 11.95 4.27
C LEU A 140 -3.91 12.59 5.55
N VAL A 141 -3.10 13.36 6.29
CA VAL A 141 -3.57 14.07 7.50
C VAL A 141 -4.69 15.08 7.17
N THR A 142 -4.56 15.80 6.05
CA THR A 142 -5.57 16.77 5.58
C THR A 142 -6.90 16.08 5.24
N ASN A 143 -6.85 15.02 4.45
CA ASN A 143 -8.05 14.30 3.99
C ASN A 143 -8.68 13.44 5.11
N VAL A 144 -7.90 12.97 6.08
CA VAL A 144 -8.41 12.39 7.34
C VAL A 144 -9.19 13.46 8.10
N SER A 145 -8.61 14.65 8.29
CA SER A 145 -9.21 15.75 9.07
C SER A 145 -10.46 16.35 8.43
N ARG A 146 -10.66 16.13 7.13
CA ARG A 146 -11.89 16.45 6.39
C ARG A 146 -13.00 15.40 6.56
N ARG A 147 -12.66 14.15 6.86
CA ARG A 147 -13.59 13.00 7.02
C ARG A 147 -14.02 12.75 8.48
N ALA A 148 -13.33 13.37 9.43
CA ALA A 148 -13.63 13.30 10.86
C ALA A 148 -14.57 14.43 11.33
N LYS A 149 -15.29 15.07 10.41
CA LYS A 149 -16.24 16.16 10.60
C LYS A 149 -17.55 15.84 9.88
#